data_AF-A0A2P6RRJ8-F1
#
_entry.id   AF-A0A2P6RRJ8-F1
#
_cell.length_a   1.000
_cell.length_b   1.000
_cell.length_c   1.000
_cell.angle_alpha   90.00
_cell.angle_beta   90.00
_cell.angle_gamma   90.00
#
_symmetry.space_group_name_H-M   'P 1'
#
loop_
_entity.id
_entity.type
_entity.pdbx_description
1 polymer ?
#
loop_
_entity_poly.entity_id
_entity_poly.type
_entity_poly.pdbx_seq_one_letter_code
_entity_poly.pdbx_strand_id
1 'polypeptide(L)'
;MPGFYAEGEYDLSGFVLGIVKKELVIDGKIILARDVLIGLPASGVHSNGFSLVRRVLAHSGLSLTDQLLGSSLLKMLSAFCFCLLKQVLDIISKGGVKGVAHITGGGLTDNIPRVFPKGLGAVIYKDSWEVSAVFKWIQEAGRVEDAEMRRTFNMGIGMVLVVSKETSHRILKDGNGAYCIGEVITGEGVSYR
;
A
#
# COMPACT_ATOMS: atom_id res chain seq x y z
N MET A 1 -7.14 -6.68 30.39
CA MET A 1 -7.81 -5.66 31.24
C MET A 1 -9.31 -5.85 31.11
N PRO A 2 -9.96 -6.67 31.96
CA PRO A 2 -11.36 -7.10 31.78
C PRO A 2 -12.40 -5.97 31.93
N GLY A 3 -12.03 -4.81 32.47
CA GLY A 3 -12.87 -3.60 32.48
C GLY A 3 -12.64 -2.64 31.31
N PHE A 4 -11.75 -2.98 30.37
CA PHE A 4 -11.36 -2.11 29.24
C PHE A 4 -11.55 -2.79 27.88
N TYR A 5 -11.23 -4.08 27.77
CA TYR A 5 -11.48 -4.89 26.58
C TYR A 5 -12.68 -5.82 26.79
N ALA A 6 -13.49 -6.01 25.75
CA ALA A 6 -14.55 -7.01 25.78
C ALA A 6 -13.97 -8.43 25.89
N GLU A 7 -14.82 -9.40 26.23
CA GLU A 7 -14.40 -10.80 26.32
C GLU A 7 -13.86 -11.30 24.97
N GLY A 8 -12.67 -11.88 24.98
CA GLY A 8 -11.97 -12.35 23.77
C GLY A 8 -11.25 -11.27 22.97
N GLU A 9 -11.36 -9.99 23.34
CA GLU A 9 -10.62 -8.90 22.71
C GLU A 9 -9.27 -8.66 23.38
N TYR A 10 -8.27 -8.32 22.57
CA TYR A 10 -6.96 -7.91 23.03
C TYR A 10 -6.40 -6.85 22.08
N ASP A 11 -5.45 -6.08 22.59
CA ASP A 11 -4.64 -5.15 21.80
C ASP A 11 -3.18 -5.63 21.80
N LEU A 12 -2.55 -5.55 20.64
CA LEU A 12 -1.17 -5.94 20.43
C LEU A 12 -0.40 -4.77 19.83
N SER A 13 0.51 -4.22 20.62
CA SER A 13 1.43 -3.17 20.20
C SER A 13 2.86 -3.70 20.16
N GLY A 14 3.64 -3.23 19.19
CA GLY A 14 5.06 -3.57 19.02
C GLY A 14 5.90 -2.32 18.80
N PHE A 15 7.20 -2.44 19.09
CA PHE A 15 8.17 -1.35 18.92
C PHE A 15 9.34 -1.83 18.05
N VAL A 16 9.79 -0.98 17.12
CA VAL A 16 10.94 -1.24 16.26
C VAL A 16 11.90 -0.06 16.33
N LEU A 17 13.19 -0.36 16.51
CA LEU A 17 14.28 0.61 16.44
C LEU A 17 15.16 0.31 15.23
N GLY A 18 15.46 1.36 14.44
CA GLY A 18 16.37 1.30 13.30
C GLY A 18 17.41 2.41 13.37
N ILE A 19 18.51 2.24 12.66
CA ILE A 19 19.61 3.23 12.58
C ILE A 19 19.88 3.54 11.12
N VAL A 20 20.07 4.81 10.80
CA VAL A 20 20.42 5.29 9.46
C VAL A 20 21.46 6.40 9.58
N LYS A 21 22.41 6.45 8.65
CA LYS A 21 23.34 7.57 8.55
C LYS A 21 22.57 8.82 8.10
N LYS A 22 22.88 9.98 8.67
CA LYS A 22 22.14 11.23 8.42
C LYS A 22 22.08 11.58 6.93
N GLU A 23 23.18 11.37 6.23
CA GLU A 23 23.35 11.62 4.79
C GLU A 23 22.62 10.61 3.88
N LEU A 24 22.16 9.48 4.44
CA LEU A 24 21.41 8.45 3.72
C LEU A 24 19.90 8.51 4.00
N VAL A 25 19.44 9.51 4.76
CA VAL A 25 18.01 9.69 5.05
C VAL A 25 17.27 10.06 3.77
N ILE A 26 16.27 9.27 3.42
CA ILE A 26 15.35 9.55 2.32
C ILE A 26 14.15 10.31 2.88
N ASP A 27 14.06 11.61 2.58
CA ASP A 27 13.04 12.51 3.13
C ASP A 27 12.16 13.18 2.06
N GLY A 28 12.31 12.80 0.79
CA GLY A 28 11.47 13.30 -0.30
C GLY A 28 11.82 14.70 -0.83
N LYS A 29 12.74 15.44 -0.21
CA LYS A 29 13.03 16.84 -0.59
C LYS A 29 13.53 17.03 -2.01
N ILE A 30 14.13 15.99 -2.59
CA ILE A 30 14.71 16.00 -3.95
C ILE A 30 13.75 15.45 -5.01
N ILE A 31 12.49 15.15 -4.64
CA ILE A 31 11.45 14.73 -5.58
C ILE A 31 11.09 15.91 -6.48
N LEU A 32 10.97 15.64 -7.77
CA LEU A 32 10.62 16.61 -8.80
C LEU A 32 9.41 16.12 -9.60
N ALA A 33 8.71 17.06 -10.24
CA ALA A 33 7.70 16.70 -11.23
C ALA A 33 8.32 15.78 -12.31
N ARG A 34 7.52 14.82 -12.79
CA ARG A 34 7.88 13.77 -13.75
C ARG A 34 8.80 12.67 -13.21
N ASP A 35 9.10 12.68 -11.91
CA ASP A 35 9.59 11.48 -11.23
C ASP A 35 8.53 10.37 -11.29
N VAL A 36 8.99 9.12 -11.27
CA VAL A 36 8.17 7.94 -11.48
C VAL A 36 7.80 7.32 -10.13
N LEU A 37 6.56 6.84 -10.03
CA LEU A 37 6.07 6.08 -8.90
C LEU A 37 6.20 4.59 -9.22
N ILE A 38 7.01 3.89 -8.43
CA ILE A 38 7.17 2.44 -8.49
C ILE A 38 6.42 1.81 -7.32
N GLY A 39 5.40 1.01 -7.62
CA GLY A 39 4.63 0.25 -6.65
C GLY A 39 5.21 -1.14 -6.43
N LEU A 40 5.37 -1.52 -5.17
CA LEU A 40 5.69 -2.90 -4.76
C LEU A 40 4.41 -3.62 -4.32
N PRO A 41 4.21 -4.88 -4.75
CA PRO A 41 2.96 -5.59 -4.52
C PRO A 41 2.72 -5.86 -3.02
N ALA A 42 1.46 -5.74 -2.62
CA ALA A 42 0.96 -6.20 -1.34
C ALA A 42 0.49 -7.65 -1.43
N SER A 43 0.56 -8.39 -0.32
CA SER A 43 0.00 -9.74 -0.21
C SER A 43 -1.52 -9.77 0.00
N GLY A 44 -2.15 -8.63 0.31
CA GLY A 44 -3.57 -8.53 0.64
C GLY A 44 -3.87 -7.22 1.36
N VAL A 45 -4.89 -7.22 2.22
CA VAL A 45 -5.34 -6.04 2.99
C VAL A 45 -4.33 -5.56 4.04
N HIS A 46 -3.29 -6.36 4.32
CA HIS A 46 -2.28 -6.13 5.35
C HIS A 46 -2.89 -6.01 6.76
N SER A 47 -2.81 -4.84 7.38
CA SER A 47 -3.27 -4.57 8.74
C SER A 47 -4.27 -3.40 8.82
N ASN A 48 -4.76 -2.89 7.69
CA ASN A 48 -5.64 -1.72 7.63
C ASN A 48 -6.98 -2.06 6.97
N GLY A 49 -8.02 -1.31 7.32
CA GLY A 49 -9.37 -1.48 6.75
C GLY A 49 -10.21 -2.63 7.34
N PHE A 50 -9.73 -3.32 8.38
CA PHE A 50 -10.45 -4.46 8.97
C PHE A 50 -11.81 -4.11 9.57
N SER A 51 -12.04 -2.86 9.99
CA SER A 51 -13.38 -2.42 10.41
C SER A 51 -14.39 -2.48 9.26
N LEU A 52 -13.98 -2.12 8.03
CA LEU A 52 -14.81 -2.25 6.83
C LEU A 52 -14.96 -3.72 6.44
N VAL A 53 -13.87 -4.49 6.44
CA VAL A 53 -13.90 -5.94 6.14
C VAL A 53 -14.89 -6.69 7.04
N ARG A 54 -14.85 -6.45 8.37
CA ARG A 54 -15.79 -7.08 9.31
C ARG A 54 -17.24 -6.69 9.01
N ARG A 55 -17.47 -5.42 8.64
CA ARG A 55 -18.81 -4.94 8.26
C ARG A 55 -19.30 -5.63 7.00
N VAL A 56 -18.47 -5.73 5.96
CA VAL A 56 -18.81 -6.44 4.71
C VAL A 56 -19.11 -7.93 4.98
N LEU A 57 -18.29 -8.59 5.80
CA LEU A 57 -18.49 -9.98 6.17
C LEU A 57 -19.84 -10.21 6.88
N ALA A 58 -20.20 -9.33 7.81
CA ALA A 58 -21.47 -9.41 8.51
C ALA A 58 -22.69 -9.25 7.57
N HIS A 59 -22.56 -8.47 6.50
CA HIS A 59 -23.64 -8.25 5.52
C HIS A 59 -23.69 -9.33 4.42
N SER A 60 -22.56 -9.96 4.09
CA SER A 60 -22.50 -10.98 3.04
C SER A 60 -23.09 -12.33 3.48
N GLY A 61 -23.20 -12.55 4.80
CA GLY A 61 -23.64 -13.83 5.36
C GLY A 61 -22.61 -14.95 5.24
N LEU A 62 -21.38 -14.63 4.79
CA LEU A 62 -20.28 -15.58 4.67
C LEU A 62 -19.53 -15.73 5.99
N SER A 63 -18.98 -16.92 6.21
CA SER A 63 -18.03 -17.24 7.25
C SER A 63 -16.59 -17.09 6.77
N LEU A 64 -15.65 -16.90 7.70
CA LEU A 64 -14.21 -16.90 7.43
C LEU A 64 -13.70 -18.21 6.81
N THR A 65 -14.43 -19.31 7.03
CA THR A 65 -14.09 -20.64 6.50
C THR A 65 -14.58 -20.88 5.09
N ASP A 66 -15.49 -20.04 4.59
CA ASP A 66 -16.10 -20.23 3.27
C ASP A 66 -15.05 -20.08 2.17
N GLN A 67 -15.20 -20.91 1.13
CA GLN A 67 -14.32 -20.91 -0.02
C GLN A 67 -14.77 -19.83 -1.01
N LEU A 68 -13.83 -18.96 -1.37
CA LEU A 68 -14.06 -17.88 -2.31
C LEU A 68 -12.84 -17.76 -3.23
N LEU A 69 -13.06 -17.82 -4.54
CA LEU A 69 -12.01 -17.67 -5.56
C LEU A 69 -10.83 -18.64 -5.36
N GLY A 70 -11.12 -19.87 -4.95
CA GLY A 70 -10.11 -20.94 -4.79
C GLY A 70 -9.32 -20.91 -3.48
N SER A 71 -9.68 -20.07 -2.51
CA SER A 71 -9.09 -20.04 -1.17
C SER A 71 -10.16 -19.75 -0.10
N SER A 72 -9.91 -20.10 1.16
CA SER A 72 -10.78 -19.62 2.24
C SER A 72 -10.65 -18.11 2.42
N LEU A 73 -11.74 -17.47 2.85
CA LEU A 73 -11.74 -16.03 3.13
C LEU A 73 -10.72 -15.67 4.22
N LEU A 74 -10.59 -16.51 5.26
CA LEU A 74 -9.57 -16.36 6.29
C LEU A 74 -8.17 -16.30 5.68
N LYS A 75 -7.82 -17.21 4.78
CA LYS A 75 -6.49 -17.25 4.16
C LYS A 75 -6.25 -16.04 3.26
N MET A 76 -7.30 -15.54 2.60
CA MET A 76 -7.23 -14.36 1.75
C MET A 76 -7.04 -13.06 2.56
N LEU A 77 -7.72 -12.94 3.71
CA LEU A 77 -7.63 -11.78 4.61
C LEU A 77 -6.38 -11.81 5.49
N SER A 78 -5.99 -12.99 5.95
CA SER A 78 -4.81 -13.23 6.78
C SER A 78 -3.56 -13.54 5.96
N ALA A 79 -3.57 -13.24 4.66
CA ALA A 79 -2.40 -13.36 3.82
C ALA A 79 -1.27 -12.54 4.45
N PHE A 80 -0.25 -13.25 4.93
CA PHE A 80 0.83 -12.66 5.71
C PHE A 80 1.40 -11.45 4.98
N CYS A 81 1.54 -10.31 5.66
CA CYS A 81 2.19 -9.14 5.08
C CYS A 81 3.62 -9.55 4.72
N PHE A 82 3.91 -9.75 3.43
CA PHE A 82 5.28 -10.02 3.01
C PHE A 82 6.14 -8.89 3.55
N CYS A 83 7.21 -9.26 4.25
CA CYS A 83 8.17 -8.30 4.74
C CYS A 83 8.95 -7.77 3.53
N LEU A 84 8.38 -6.75 2.87
CA LEU A 84 8.98 -6.01 1.75
C LEU A 84 10.32 -5.37 2.13
N LEU A 85 10.67 -5.37 3.42
CA LEU A 85 11.88 -4.75 3.96
C LEU A 85 13.15 -5.19 3.22
N LYS A 86 13.38 -6.49 3.00
CA LYS A 86 14.60 -6.96 2.32
C LYS A 86 14.69 -6.42 0.89
N GLN A 87 13.58 -6.48 0.15
CA GLN A 87 13.51 -6.00 -1.23
C GLN A 87 13.68 -4.48 -1.29
N VAL A 88 13.02 -3.74 -0.41
CA VAL A 88 13.12 -2.28 -0.33
C VAL A 88 14.54 -1.85 0.04
N LEU A 89 15.16 -2.51 1.02
CA LEU A 89 16.54 -2.21 1.41
C LEU A 89 17.54 -2.53 0.29
N ASP A 90 17.35 -3.61 -0.47
CA ASP A 90 18.18 -3.91 -1.66
C ASP A 90 18.06 -2.79 -2.71
N ILE A 91 16.83 -2.37 -3.04
CA ILE A 91 16.60 -1.28 -4.00
C ILE A 91 17.22 0.03 -3.51
N ILE A 92 17.06 0.36 -2.23
CA ILE A 92 17.65 1.56 -1.62
C ILE A 92 19.17 1.50 -1.66
N SER A 93 19.78 0.34 -1.40
CA SER A 93 21.24 0.16 -1.41
C SER A 93 21.86 0.42 -2.78
N LYS A 94 21.08 0.18 -3.86
CA LYS A 94 21.47 0.49 -5.25
C LYS A 94 21.33 1.98 -5.61
N GLY A 95 20.83 2.81 -4.70
CA GLY A 95 20.70 4.26 -4.85
C GLY A 95 19.57 4.72 -5.77
N GLY A 96 19.34 6.04 -5.86
CA GLY A 96 18.37 6.66 -6.77
C GLY A 96 16.92 6.73 -6.28
N VAL A 97 16.65 6.21 -5.07
CA VAL A 97 15.35 6.38 -4.40
C VAL A 97 15.28 7.75 -3.74
N LYS A 98 14.28 8.54 -4.13
CA LYS A 98 14.06 9.91 -3.66
C LYS A 98 13.02 10.01 -2.55
N GLY A 99 12.07 9.09 -2.53
CA GLY A 99 11.00 9.01 -1.55
C GLY A 99 10.48 7.58 -1.39
N VAL A 100 9.94 7.28 -0.20
CA VAL A 100 9.31 6.00 0.12
C VAL A 100 8.01 6.28 0.86
N ALA A 101 6.90 5.68 0.42
CA ALA A 101 5.62 5.75 1.08
C ALA A 101 5.10 4.34 1.37
N HIS A 102 4.90 4.03 2.65
CA HIS A 102 4.26 2.78 3.08
C HIS A 102 2.73 2.96 3.03
N ILE A 103 2.06 2.09 2.27
CA ILE A 103 0.63 2.23 2.02
C ILE A 103 -0.15 1.51 3.12
N THR A 104 -0.67 2.31 4.05
CA THR A 104 -1.36 1.85 5.26
C THR A 104 -2.77 2.47 5.32
N GLY A 105 -3.27 2.84 6.49
CA GLY A 105 -4.52 3.59 6.62
C GLY A 105 -4.47 4.88 5.80
N GLY A 106 -5.55 5.18 5.08
CA GLY A 106 -5.59 6.28 4.10
C GLY A 106 -5.18 5.86 2.68
N GLY A 107 -4.69 4.62 2.49
CA GLY A 107 -4.44 4.02 1.19
C GLY A 107 -3.44 4.80 0.34
N LEU A 108 -3.56 4.68 -0.98
CA LEU A 108 -2.66 5.39 -1.92
C LEU A 108 -2.88 6.91 -1.86
N THR A 109 -4.14 7.33 -1.70
CA THR A 109 -4.56 8.74 -1.71
C THR A 109 -3.89 9.56 -0.61
N ASP A 110 -3.87 9.06 0.62
CA ASP A 110 -3.42 9.84 1.77
C ASP A 110 -1.94 9.60 2.11
N ASN A 111 -1.35 8.46 1.70
CA ASN A 111 0.04 8.13 2.05
C ASN A 111 1.06 8.69 1.06
N ILE A 112 0.79 8.67 -0.25
CA ILE A 112 1.74 9.12 -1.27
C ILE A 112 2.11 10.61 -1.09
N PRO A 113 1.16 11.56 -0.91
CA PRO A 113 1.50 12.97 -0.80
C PRO A 113 2.39 13.32 0.40
N ARG A 114 2.44 12.48 1.44
CA ARG A 114 3.21 12.76 2.68
C ARG A 114 4.72 12.85 2.45
N VAL A 115 5.22 12.23 1.38
CA VAL A 115 6.64 12.27 1.02
C VAL A 115 6.96 13.41 0.05
N PHE A 116 5.96 14.14 -0.46
CA PHE A 116 6.18 15.16 -1.46
C PHE A 116 6.50 16.53 -0.84
N PRO A 117 7.42 17.29 -1.46
CA PRO A 117 7.51 18.74 -1.28
C PRO A 117 6.17 19.42 -1.61
N LYS A 118 5.96 20.62 -1.05
CA LYS A 118 4.78 21.45 -1.38
C LYS A 118 4.71 21.74 -2.88
N GLY A 119 3.49 21.75 -3.42
CA GLY A 119 3.24 22.02 -4.84
C GLY A 119 3.49 20.82 -5.77
N LEU A 120 3.71 19.62 -5.22
CA LEU A 120 3.73 18.37 -5.97
C LEU A 120 2.58 17.45 -5.56
N GLY A 121 2.06 16.74 -6.56
CA GLY A 121 1.02 15.71 -6.43
C GLY A 121 1.38 14.46 -7.23
N ALA A 122 0.45 13.51 -7.29
CA ALA A 122 0.62 12.28 -8.05
C ALA A 122 -0.55 12.02 -9.01
N VAL A 123 -0.22 11.42 -10.15
CA VAL A 123 -1.19 10.73 -11.00
C VAL A 123 -0.91 9.23 -10.87
N ILE A 124 -1.93 8.45 -10.52
CA ILE A 124 -1.88 6.99 -10.44
C ILE A 124 -2.61 6.40 -11.63
N TYR A 125 -2.00 5.44 -12.30
CA TYR A 125 -2.57 4.73 -13.44
C TYR A 125 -3.37 3.52 -12.93
N LYS A 126 -4.70 3.52 -13.14
CA LYS A 126 -5.58 2.51 -12.51
C LYS A 126 -5.33 1.06 -12.99
N ASP A 127 -4.87 0.90 -14.23
CA ASP A 127 -4.72 -0.41 -14.87
C ASP A 127 -3.26 -0.86 -14.99
N SER A 128 -2.35 -0.26 -14.21
CA SER A 128 -0.92 -0.55 -14.31
C SER A 128 -0.42 -1.66 -13.39
N TRP A 129 -1.29 -2.23 -12.54
CA TRP A 129 -1.03 -3.44 -11.77
C TRP A 129 -2.30 -4.27 -11.58
N GLU A 130 -2.13 -5.52 -11.17
CA GLU A 130 -3.26 -6.41 -10.90
C GLU A 130 -3.79 -6.20 -9.47
N VAL A 131 -5.05 -5.76 -9.38
CA VAL A 131 -5.74 -5.67 -8.09
C VAL A 131 -6.21 -7.05 -7.67
N SER A 132 -5.69 -7.51 -6.51
CA SER A 132 -6.04 -8.81 -5.93
C SER A 132 -7.56 -8.95 -5.74
N ALA A 133 -8.05 -10.17 -5.99
CA ALA A 133 -9.47 -10.44 -6.04
C ALA A 133 -10.20 -10.27 -4.68
N VAL A 134 -9.44 -10.25 -3.57
CA VAL A 134 -9.97 -9.88 -2.24
C VAL A 134 -10.59 -8.47 -2.24
N PHE A 135 -9.96 -7.51 -2.91
CA PHE A 135 -10.45 -6.13 -2.93
C PHE A 135 -11.72 -6.03 -3.78
N LYS A 136 -11.76 -6.75 -4.90
CA LYS A 136 -12.95 -6.84 -5.77
C LYS A 136 -14.13 -7.42 -5.00
N TRP A 137 -13.91 -8.53 -4.28
CA TRP A 137 -14.94 -9.12 -3.43
C TRP A 137 -15.42 -8.17 -2.32
N ILE A 138 -14.51 -7.51 -1.59
CA ILE A 138 -14.88 -6.52 -0.56
C ILE A 138 -15.76 -5.42 -1.17
N GLN A 139 -15.36 -4.92 -2.34
CA GLN A 139 -16.06 -3.85 -3.03
C GLN A 139 -17.47 -4.26 -3.44
N GLU A 140 -17.61 -5.42 -4.08
CA GLU A 140 -18.89 -5.95 -4.57
C GLU A 140 -19.83 -6.32 -3.41
N ALA A 141 -19.35 -7.12 -2.45
CA ALA A 141 -20.14 -7.57 -1.32
C ALA A 141 -20.53 -6.41 -0.38
N GLY A 142 -19.65 -5.42 -0.25
CA GLY A 142 -19.87 -4.24 0.59
C GLY A 142 -20.57 -3.08 -0.11
N ARG A 143 -20.75 -3.13 -1.44
CA ARG A 143 -21.19 -2.00 -2.28
C ARG A 143 -20.39 -0.73 -1.98
N VAL A 144 -19.08 -0.89 -1.86
CA VAL A 144 -18.17 0.20 -1.45
C VAL A 144 -17.80 1.03 -2.67
N GLU A 145 -17.88 2.35 -2.54
CA GLU A 145 -17.44 3.25 -3.59
C GLU A 145 -15.93 3.14 -3.84
N ASP A 146 -15.58 3.31 -5.11
CA ASP A 146 -14.21 3.30 -5.63
C ASP A 146 -13.24 4.20 -4.83
N ALA A 147 -13.69 5.41 -4.47
CA ALA A 147 -12.90 6.36 -3.71
C ALA A 147 -12.62 5.87 -2.29
N GLU A 148 -13.62 5.26 -1.64
CA GLU A 148 -13.50 4.71 -0.29
C GLU A 148 -12.61 3.46 -0.28
N MET A 149 -12.69 2.62 -1.31
CA MET A 149 -11.76 1.49 -1.48
C MET A 149 -10.30 1.96 -1.52
N ARG A 150 -10.01 2.98 -2.34
CA ARG A 150 -8.65 3.53 -2.52
C ARG A 150 -8.11 4.28 -1.31
N ARG A 151 -9.00 4.84 -0.48
CA ARG A 151 -8.65 5.53 0.76
C ARG A 151 -8.55 4.56 1.94
N THR A 152 -9.26 3.44 1.92
CA THR A 152 -9.24 2.48 3.03
C THR A 152 -8.13 1.44 2.85
N PHE A 153 -7.93 0.97 1.62
CA PHE A 153 -7.06 -0.15 1.32
C PHE A 153 -5.86 0.25 0.47
N ASN A 154 -4.85 -0.61 0.48
CA ASN A 154 -3.65 -0.48 -0.34
C ASN A 154 -3.88 -0.86 -1.82
N MET A 155 -5.04 -1.43 -2.15
CA MET A 155 -5.46 -1.85 -3.50
C MET A 155 -4.45 -2.75 -4.23
N GLY A 156 -3.62 -3.49 -3.49
CA GLY A 156 -2.60 -4.37 -4.05
C GLY A 156 -1.18 -3.80 -4.09
N ILE A 157 -0.97 -2.55 -3.67
CA ILE A 157 0.37 -1.93 -3.59
C ILE A 157 0.72 -1.64 -2.14
N GLY A 158 1.70 -2.35 -1.58
CA GLY A 158 2.10 -2.21 -0.17
C GLY A 158 3.06 -1.04 0.08
N MET A 159 3.90 -0.72 -0.90
CA MET A 159 4.91 0.32 -0.79
C MET A 159 5.05 1.05 -2.12
N VAL A 160 5.29 2.35 -2.08
CA VAL A 160 5.57 3.17 -3.26
C VAL A 160 6.95 3.81 -3.12
N LEU A 161 7.77 3.68 -4.15
CA LEU A 161 9.07 4.33 -4.27
C LEU A 161 8.96 5.45 -5.30
N VAL A 162 9.49 6.62 -4.97
CA VAL A 162 9.58 7.76 -5.88
C VAL A 162 10.99 7.84 -6.40
N VAL A 163 11.16 7.76 -7.72
CA VAL A 163 12.46 7.59 -8.36
C VAL A 163 12.57 8.40 -9.64
N SER A 164 13.80 8.62 -10.11
CA SER A 164 14.01 9.16 -11.46
C SER A 164 13.56 8.16 -12.53
N LYS A 165 13.31 8.62 -13.76
CA LYS A 165 13.02 7.75 -14.91
C LYS A 165 14.13 6.74 -15.18
N GLU A 166 15.39 7.11 -15.02
CA GLU A 166 16.50 6.16 -15.23
C GLU A 166 16.46 5.04 -14.18
N THR A 167 16.27 5.41 -12.92
CA THR A 167 16.18 4.47 -11.81
C THR A 167 14.96 3.56 -11.92
N SER A 168 13.83 4.06 -12.41
CA SER A 168 12.63 3.23 -12.62
C SER A 168 12.89 2.10 -13.62
N HIS A 169 13.56 2.37 -14.75
CA HIS A 169 13.89 1.33 -15.72
C HIS A 169 14.77 0.24 -15.11
N ARG A 170 15.75 0.63 -14.28
CA ARG A 170 16.60 -0.34 -13.58
C ARG A 170 15.79 -1.22 -12.63
N ILE A 171 14.94 -0.64 -11.79
CA ILE A 171 14.13 -1.40 -10.81
C ILE A 171 13.17 -2.37 -11.52
N LEU A 172 12.55 -1.93 -12.61
CA LEU A 172 11.62 -2.76 -13.39
C LEU A 172 12.35 -3.91 -14.11
N LYS A 173 13.58 -3.68 -14.59
CA LYS A 173 14.39 -4.69 -15.27
C LYS A 173 14.90 -5.79 -14.33
N ASP A 174 15.15 -5.46 -13.05
CA ASP A 174 15.62 -6.42 -12.04
C ASP A 174 14.59 -7.52 -11.72
N GLY A 175 13.35 -7.46 -12.26
CA GLY A 175 12.38 -8.55 -12.16
C GLY A 175 11.76 -8.73 -10.77
N ASN A 176 11.83 -7.70 -9.94
CA ASN A 176 11.39 -7.71 -8.54
C ASN A 176 9.85 -7.70 -8.34
N GLY A 177 9.06 -7.90 -9.41
CA GLY A 177 7.59 -7.80 -9.36
C GLY A 177 7.08 -6.38 -9.09
N ALA A 178 7.91 -5.36 -9.34
CA ALA A 178 7.54 -3.96 -9.17
C ALA A 178 6.78 -3.44 -10.40
N TYR A 179 5.88 -2.47 -10.17
CA TYR A 179 5.04 -1.87 -11.21
C TYR A 179 5.33 -0.38 -11.36
N CYS A 180 5.31 0.13 -12.59
CA CYS A 180 5.21 1.57 -12.82
C CYS A 180 3.75 1.98 -12.60
N ILE A 181 3.46 2.65 -11.50
CA ILE A 181 2.07 2.92 -11.08
C ILE A 181 1.63 4.35 -11.32
N GLY A 182 2.53 5.23 -11.75
CA GLY A 182 2.20 6.63 -11.86
C GLY A 182 3.41 7.54 -12.03
N GLU A 183 3.13 8.84 -11.98
CA GLU A 183 4.15 9.88 -12.03
C GLU A 183 3.80 11.04 -11.08
N VAL A 184 4.84 11.76 -10.68
CA VAL A 184 4.72 12.99 -9.91
C VAL A 184 4.34 14.13 -10.85
N ILE A 185 3.37 14.94 -10.45
CA ILE A 185 2.88 16.10 -11.21
C ILE A 185 3.02 17.38 -10.40
N THR A 186 2.95 18.54 -11.06
CA THR A 186 2.74 19.82 -10.37
C THR A 186 1.29 19.91 -9.89
N GLY A 187 1.08 20.41 -8.67
CA GLY A 187 -0.23 20.48 -8.03
C GLY A 187 -0.23 19.88 -6.64
N GLU A 188 -1.40 19.47 -6.14
CA GLU A 188 -1.52 18.83 -4.83
C GLU A 188 -2.45 17.61 -4.89
N GLY A 189 -2.23 16.66 -3.98
CA GLY A 189 -3.05 15.47 -3.84
C GLY A 189 -2.75 14.36 -4.85
N VAL A 190 -3.68 13.41 -4.94
CA VAL A 190 -3.59 12.24 -5.81
C VAL A 190 -4.78 12.21 -6.76
N SER A 191 -4.50 12.02 -8.03
CA SER A 191 -5.51 11.80 -9.07
C SER A 191 -5.34 10.41 -9.69
N TYR A 192 -6.43 9.85 -10.19
CA TYR A 192 -6.47 8.51 -10.76
C TYR A 192 -6.83 8.58 -12.23
N ARG A 193 -5.89 8.21 -13.10
CA ARG A 193 -6.06 8.18 -14.55
C ARG A 193 -6.29 6.76 -15.03
#